data_AF-A0A2S5DD79-F1
#
_entry.id   AF-A0A2S5DD79-F1
#
_cell.length_a   1.000
_cell.length_b   1.000
_cell.length_c   1.000
_cell.angle_alpha   90.00
_cell.angle_beta   90.00
_cell.angle_gamma   90.00
#
_symmetry.space_group_name_H-M   'P 1'
#
loop_
_entity.id
_entity.type
_entity.pdbx_description
1 polymer ?
#
loop_
_entity_poly.entity_id
_entity_poly.type
_entity_poly.pdbx_seq_one_letter_code
_entity_poly.pdbx_strand_id
1 'polypeptide(L)'
;MAQPFEPILDGAEIQGDILAGFRKDHVRLLFISVTDVAVPAFKAWIRAIAPKLAYLDAVADFNRKFSTARRASADGRDPPMSVTWMNLAISGQGAKRLLSQDQWSQLDITFLNGPTEDATLVGEPDAGSPGGSRSWLVGAPNQGHDALLIIAGDERAEVDNTAAAHKDELLQLVANVAAVTVRLESGDIRSAQKGHEHFGFKDGISQPGVRGRIGTATGPYVTPRVLDSQDPWYALYAAPGQPLCYPGEFVLGYPRKHEGSDDPNDTVVDPTTPLTKHGSYLVYRRLRQDVPGFIAAAETMAAQLSQNPSFGPRTTAFAAACLVGRWPSGAPVMRTPLADNQKLGDDSYASNNFQFVQASHVPKYSAGSEIPPDDFPQARDDTLGSTCPFSAHIRKVNPRDQTTDQGPATRTLEHRILRRGIPYGVDYDPTKPGSDKEERGLQFLCYQSSIQRGFQFLMNQWANSADFPLGRGYDIVIGQRGEASRSVTVLAPDNSPVSVTFPQRYVVTTGAAYLFSPSKTALLSCFGA
;
A
#
# COMPACT_ATOMS: atom_id res chain seq x y z
N MET A 1 -32.42 1.27 -1.37
CA MET A 1 -31.53 1.23 -2.55
C MET A 1 -31.37 -0.22 -2.96
N ALA A 2 -31.36 -0.53 -4.25
CA ALA A 2 -31.01 -1.87 -4.72
C ALA A 2 -29.60 -2.23 -4.27
N GLN A 3 -29.32 -3.51 -3.98
CA GLN A 3 -27.96 -3.89 -3.62
C GLN A 3 -27.02 -3.70 -4.81
N PRO A 4 -25.83 -3.11 -4.60
CA PRO A 4 -24.81 -3.01 -5.64
C PRO A 4 -24.48 -4.40 -6.18
N PHE A 5 -24.30 -4.53 -7.50
CA PHE A 5 -23.94 -5.81 -8.10
C PHE A 5 -22.50 -6.21 -7.73
N GLU A 6 -22.22 -7.51 -7.80
CA GLU A 6 -20.89 -8.07 -7.53
C GLU A 6 -20.30 -8.61 -8.84
N PRO A 7 -19.26 -7.96 -9.42
CA PRO A 7 -18.64 -8.43 -10.65
C PRO A 7 -18.04 -9.84 -10.51
N ILE A 8 -18.02 -10.62 -11.59
CA ILE A 8 -17.32 -11.92 -11.62
C ILE A 8 -15.90 -11.68 -12.15
N LEU A 9 -14.89 -12.03 -11.35
CA LEU A 9 -13.48 -11.89 -11.70
C LEU A 9 -12.90 -13.22 -12.16
N ASP A 10 -12.05 -13.16 -13.18
CA ASP A 10 -11.33 -14.32 -13.67
C ASP A 10 -10.09 -14.52 -12.79
N GLY A 11 -10.23 -15.43 -11.82
CA GLY A 11 -9.20 -15.71 -10.83
C GLY A 11 -7.93 -16.32 -11.41
N ALA A 12 -8.00 -16.95 -12.58
CA ALA A 12 -6.88 -17.63 -13.22
C ALA A 12 -6.04 -16.68 -14.11
N GLU A 13 -6.58 -15.50 -14.44
CA GLU A 13 -5.90 -14.49 -15.26
C GLU A 13 -5.19 -13.42 -14.41
N ILE A 14 -5.75 -13.07 -13.25
CA ILE A 14 -5.26 -11.98 -12.41
C ILE A 14 -4.16 -12.50 -11.48
N GLN A 15 -2.96 -11.91 -11.53
CA GLN A 15 -1.89 -12.26 -10.59
C GLN A 15 -2.28 -11.94 -9.14
N GLY A 16 -2.00 -12.87 -8.22
CA GLY A 16 -2.65 -12.91 -6.91
C GLY A 16 -2.23 -11.81 -5.93
N ASP A 17 -1.03 -11.24 -6.09
CA ASP A 17 -0.58 -10.15 -5.20
C ASP A 17 -1.39 -8.86 -5.40
N ILE A 18 -2.02 -8.70 -6.57
CA ILE A 18 -2.85 -7.54 -6.92
C ILE A 18 -4.02 -7.41 -5.93
N LEU A 19 -4.94 -8.38 -5.92
CA LEU A 19 -6.19 -8.26 -5.14
C LEU A 19 -6.15 -9.00 -3.80
N ALA A 20 -5.64 -10.24 -3.75
CA ALA A 20 -5.62 -11.02 -2.52
C ALA A 20 -4.42 -10.64 -1.62
N GLY A 21 -3.28 -10.34 -2.24
CA GLY A 21 -2.00 -10.09 -1.59
C GLY A 21 -1.35 -11.39 -1.11
N PHE A 22 -0.04 -11.51 -1.27
CA PHE A 22 0.70 -12.69 -0.82
C PHE A 22 0.73 -12.85 0.70
N ARG A 23 0.82 -11.74 1.45
CA ARG A 23 0.80 -11.69 2.93
C ARG A 23 1.84 -12.63 3.55
N LYS A 24 3.10 -12.44 3.15
CA LYS A 24 4.22 -13.31 3.53
C LYS A 24 5.28 -12.57 4.33
N ASP A 25 6.04 -13.36 5.08
CA ASP A 25 7.03 -12.88 6.04
C ASP A 25 8.35 -12.46 5.37
N HIS A 26 8.68 -13.06 4.22
CA HIS A 26 9.90 -12.80 3.48
C HIS A 26 9.61 -12.49 2.01
N VAL A 27 10.25 -11.45 1.48
CA VAL A 27 10.11 -11.00 0.09
C VAL A 27 11.46 -10.75 -0.55
N ARG A 28 11.63 -11.20 -1.79
CA ARG A 28 12.78 -10.88 -2.66
C ARG A 28 12.26 -10.28 -3.95
N LEU A 29 12.88 -9.18 -4.34
CA LEU A 29 12.51 -8.38 -5.50
C LEU A 29 13.68 -8.42 -6.48
N LEU A 30 13.52 -9.19 -7.56
CA LEU A 30 14.52 -9.28 -8.62
C LEU A 30 14.17 -8.28 -9.73
N PHE A 31 14.88 -7.17 -9.75
CA PHE A 31 14.81 -6.18 -10.82
C PHE A 31 15.72 -6.62 -11.97
N ILE A 32 15.12 -6.84 -13.14
CA ILE A 32 15.77 -7.48 -14.29
C ILE A 32 15.95 -6.42 -15.38
N SER A 33 17.16 -6.30 -15.91
CA SER A 33 17.45 -5.50 -17.10
C SER A 33 18.08 -6.38 -18.17
N VAL A 34 17.60 -6.26 -19.41
CA VAL A 34 18.06 -7.04 -20.55
C VAL A 34 18.47 -6.11 -21.69
N THR A 35 19.50 -6.52 -22.43
CA THR A 35 19.90 -5.86 -23.69
C THR A 35 19.17 -6.50 -24.87
N ASP A 36 19.22 -5.87 -26.04
CA ASP A 36 18.47 -6.33 -27.23
C ASP A 36 18.84 -7.75 -27.66
N VAL A 37 20.10 -8.17 -27.47
CA VAL A 37 20.54 -9.53 -27.79
C VAL A 37 19.89 -10.60 -26.90
N ALA A 38 19.48 -10.24 -25.68
CA ALA A 38 18.84 -11.16 -24.74
C ALA A 38 17.30 -11.18 -24.85
N VAL A 39 16.69 -10.25 -25.61
CA VAL A 39 15.23 -10.11 -25.70
C VAL A 39 14.54 -11.42 -26.12
N PRO A 40 14.97 -12.15 -27.18
CA PRO A 40 14.30 -13.39 -27.57
C PRO A 40 14.31 -14.47 -26.45
N ALA A 41 15.44 -14.63 -25.76
CA ALA A 41 15.58 -15.57 -24.66
C ALA A 41 14.75 -15.15 -23.44
N PHE A 42 14.71 -13.84 -23.14
CA PHE A 42 13.92 -13.30 -22.04
C PHE A 42 12.41 -13.46 -22.29
N LYS A 43 11.93 -13.24 -23.53
CA LYS A 43 10.54 -13.54 -23.91
C LYS A 43 10.18 -15.01 -23.71
N ALA A 44 11.07 -15.92 -24.11
CA ALA A 44 10.88 -17.35 -23.88
C ALA A 44 10.81 -17.69 -22.38
N TRP A 45 11.65 -17.04 -21.56
CA TRP A 45 11.61 -17.16 -20.10
C TRP A 45 10.28 -16.63 -19.51
N ILE A 46 9.80 -15.46 -19.95
CA ILE A 46 8.48 -14.92 -19.54
C ILE A 46 7.37 -15.94 -19.83
N ARG A 47 7.38 -16.53 -21.03
CA ARG A 47 6.40 -17.55 -21.42
C ARG A 47 6.48 -18.80 -20.53
N ALA A 48 7.69 -19.21 -20.15
CA ALA A 48 7.93 -20.39 -19.32
C ALA A 48 7.54 -20.16 -17.84
N ILE A 49 7.74 -18.96 -17.31
CA ILE A 49 7.41 -18.65 -15.91
C ILE A 49 5.93 -18.31 -15.72
N ALA A 50 5.24 -17.76 -16.73
CA ALA A 50 3.85 -17.31 -16.59
C ALA A 50 2.91 -18.37 -15.97
N PRO A 51 2.88 -19.65 -16.40
CA PRO A 51 2.02 -20.66 -15.78
C PRO A 51 2.38 -21.01 -14.32
N LYS A 52 3.58 -20.65 -13.86
CA LYS A 52 4.10 -20.91 -12.51
C LYS A 52 3.87 -19.75 -11.54
N LEU A 53 3.36 -18.61 -12.02
CA LEU A 53 3.03 -17.47 -11.18
C LEU A 53 1.80 -17.77 -10.32
N ALA A 54 1.69 -17.06 -9.20
CA ALA A 54 0.56 -17.19 -8.29
C ALA A 54 -0.60 -16.32 -8.76
N TYR A 55 -1.78 -16.93 -8.96
CA TYR A 55 -2.99 -16.26 -9.43
C TYR A 55 -4.03 -16.07 -8.32
N LEU A 56 -5.00 -15.18 -8.57
CA LEU A 56 -5.96 -14.69 -7.58
C LEU A 56 -6.76 -15.81 -6.92
N ASP A 57 -7.20 -16.81 -7.68
CA ASP A 57 -7.95 -17.95 -7.15
C ASP A 57 -7.18 -18.72 -6.07
N ALA A 58 -5.93 -19.10 -6.36
CA ALA A 58 -5.05 -19.84 -5.47
C ALA A 58 -4.67 -19.03 -4.24
N VAL A 59 -4.27 -17.76 -4.42
CA VAL A 59 -3.84 -16.90 -3.31
C VAL A 59 -5.02 -16.55 -2.40
N ALA A 60 -6.19 -16.22 -2.96
CA ALA A 60 -7.38 -15.93 -2.16
C ALA A 60 -7.84 -17.17 -1.38
N ASP A 61 -7.76 -18.36 -1.98
CA ASP A 61 -8.11 -19.60 -1.29
C ASP A 61 -7.15 -19.93 -0.15
N PHE A 62 -5.84 -19.83 -0.39
CA PHE A 62 -4.84 -19.98 0.67
C PHE A 62 -5.10 -19.00 1.82
N ASN A 63 -5.31 -17.71 1.52
CA ASN A 63 -5.55 -16.68 2.54
C ASN A 63 -6.81 -16.97 3.38
N ARG A 64 -7.91 -17.45 2.75
CA ARG A 64 -9.13 -17.83 3.48
C ARG A 64 -8.88 -19.01 4.40
N LYS A 65 -8.21 -20.06 3.91
CA LYS A 65 -7.89 -21.27 4.69
C LYS A 65 -6.96 -20.95 5.86
N PHE A 66 -5.90 -20.18 5.61
CA PHE A 66 -4.96 -19.72 6.63
C PHE A 66 -5.68 -18.90 7.71
N SER A 67 -6.48 -17.92 7.32
CA SER A 67 -7.22 -17.06 8.25
C SER A 67 -8.23 -17.84 9.09
N THR A 68 -8.89 -18.83 8.51
CA THR A 68 -9.83 -19.72 9.22
C THR A 68 -9.11 -20.62 10.21
N ALA A 69 -8.02 -21.26 9.79
CA ALA A 69 -7.21 -22.11 10.67
C ALA A 69 -6.58 -21.32 11.83
N ARG A 70 -6.13 -20.08 11.57
CA ARG A 70 -5.61 -19.19 12.61
C ARG A 70 -6.68 -18.81 13.64
N ARG A 71 -7.90 -18.45 13.21
CA ARG A 71 -9.01 -18.17 14.13
C ARG A 71 -9.42 -19.37 14.98
N ALA A 72 -9.34 -20.58 14.41
CA ALA A 72 -9.62 -21.82 15.13
C ALA A 72 -8.53 -22.19 16.16
N SER A 73 -7.35 -21.54 16.13
CA SER A 73 -6.30 -21.76 17.12
C SER A 73 -6.60 -21.01 18.41
N ALA A 74 -6.41 -21.66 19.56
CA ALA A 74 -6.75 -21.10 20.88
C ALA A 74 -5.88 -19.89 21.27
N ASP A 75 -4.68 -19.77 20.69
CA ASP A 75 -3.68 -18.75 20.97
C ASP A 75 -3.43 -17.82 19.77
N GLY A 76 -4.19 -17.96 18.67
CA GLY A 76 -4.03 -17.15 17.46
C GLY A 76 -2.74 -17.41 16.68
N ARG A 77 -2.05 -18.54 16.95
CA ARG A 77 -0.81 -18.92 16.29
C ARG A 77 -1.00 -19.18 14.79
N ASP A 78 0.02 -18.89 14.01
CA ASP A 78 -0.01 -19.17 12.57
C ASP A 78 -0.13 -20.69 12.34
N PRO A 79 -1.05 -21.16 11.46
CA PRO A 79 -1.20 -22.57 11.15
C PRO A 79 0.05 -23.12 10.43
N PRO A 80 0.30 -24.45 10.47
CA PRO A 80 1.42 -25.09 9.78
C PRO A 80 1.18 -25.18 8.27
N MET A 81 1.03 -24.02 7.63
CA MET A 81 0.80 -23.85 6.20
C MET A 81 1.85 -22.87 5.67
N SER A 82 2.71 -23.34 4.77
CA SER A 82 3.77 -22.54 4.14
C SER A 82 3.63 -22.61 2.62
N VAL A 83 3.96 -21.51 1.94
CA VAL A 83 4.01 -21.45 0.47
C VAL A 83 4.86 -20.28 -0.03
N THR A 84 5.60 -20.51 -1.11
CA THR A 84 6.28 -19.47 -1.88
C THR A 84 5.48 -19.09 -3.13
N TRP A 85 5.19 -17.80 -3.26
CA TRP A 85 4.45 -17.20 -4.37
C TRP A 85 5.34 -16.34 -5.26
N MET A 86 4.95 -16.23 -6.53
CA MET A 86 5.64 -15.40 -7.52
C MET A 86 4.67 -14.51 -8.30
N ASN A 87 5.05 -13.26 -8.54
CA ASN A 87 4.35 -12.30 -9.41
C ASN A 87 5.37 -11.59 -10.30
N LEU A 88 5.09 -11.49 -11.61
CA LEU A 88 5.94 -10.79 -12.58
C LEU A 88 5.27 -9.49 -13.04
N ALA A 89 6.02 -8.39 -12.99
CA ALA A 89 5.61 -7.09 -13.51
C ALA A 89 6.64 -6.52 -14.50
N ILE A 90 6.18 -5.79 -15.52
CA ILE A 90 6.99 -5.24 -16.61
C ILE A 90 7.03 -3.71 -16.48
N SER A 91 8.20 -3.09 -16.61
CA SER A 91 8.31 -1.63 -16.54
C SER A 91 7.91 -0.96 -17.86
N GLY A 92 7.75 0.38 -17.86
CA GLY A 92 7.55 1.14 -19.11
C GLY A 92 8.70 0.96 -20.12
N GLN A 93 9.94 0.88 -19.63
CA GLN A 93 11.11 0.57 -20.46
C GLN A 93 11.02 -0.85 -21.03
N GLY A 94 10.70 -1.84 -20.19
CA GLY A 94 10.56 -3.22 -20.62
C GLY A 94 9.44 -3.41 -21.63
N ALA A 95 8.31 -2.72 -21.46
CA ALA A 95 7.23 -2.72 -22.44
C ALA A 95 7.70 -2.21 -23.80
N LYS A 96 8.43 -1.07 -23.84
CA LYS A 96 9.02 -0.51 -25.06
C LYS A 96 10.05 -1.43 -25.73
N ARG A 97 10.76 -2.25 -24.94
CA ARG A 97 11.75 -3.22 -25.44
C ARG A 97 11.12 -4.53 -25.93
N LEU A 98 10.05 -4.99 -25.28
CA LEU A 98 9.45 -6.31 -25.53
C LEU A 98 8.31 -6.30 -26.56
N LEU A 99 7.67 -5.15 -26.75
CA LEU A 99 6.47 -5.01 -27.57
C LEU A 99 6.73 -4.10 -28.78
N SER A 100 5.92 -4.24 -29.83
CA SER A 100 5.91 -3.26 -30.91
C SER A 100 5.33 -1.92 -30.44
N GLN A 101 5.57 -0.85 -31.20
CA GLN A 101 5.02 0.48 -30.92
C GLN A 101 3.49 0.49 -30.83
N ASP A 102 2.82 -0.20 -31.74
CA ASP A 102 1.35 -0.32 -31.72
C ASP A 102 0.83 -1.05 -30.49
N GLN A 103 1.64 -1.93 -29.90
CA GLN A 103 1.28 -2.66 -28.67
C GLN A 103 1.55 -1.80 -27.43
N TRP A 104 2.77 -1.30 -27.23
CA TRP A 104 3.08 -0.58 -25.99
C TRP A 104 2.36 0.78 -25.89
N SER A 105 1.98 1.40 -27.01
CA SER A 105 1.20 2.65 -27.01
C SER A 105 -0.23 2.50 -26.46
N GLN A 106 -0.69 1.26 -26.24
CA GLN A 106 -1.97 0.97 -25.59
C GLN A 106 -1.88 1.05 -24.05
N LEU A 107 -0.66 1.14 -23.49
CA LEU A 107 -0.41 1.26 -22.06
C LEU A 107 -0.45 2.73 -21.62
N ASP A 108 -0.71 2.94 -20.33
CA ASP A 108 -0.81 4.28 -19.73
C ASP A 108 0.50 5.07 -19.88
N ILE A 109 0.37 6.34 -20.24
CA ILE A 109 1.53 7.19 -20.53
C ILE A 109 2.36 7.50 -19.28
N THR A 110 1.73 7.66 -18.11
CA THR A 110 2.44 7.87 -16.84
C THR A 110 3.29 6.64 -16.50
N PHE A 111 2.74 5.44 -16.71
CA PHE A 111 3.51 4.20 -16.61
C PHE A 111 4.67 4.13 -17.62
N LEU A 112 4.42 4.46 -18.90
CA LEU A 112 5.44 4.39 -19.96
C LEU A 112 6.59 5.39 -19.77
N ASN A 113 6.31 6.54 -19.16
CA ASN A 113 7.31 7.56 -18.84
C ASN A 113 8.14 7.19 -17.61
N GLY A 114 7.55 6.45 -16.66
CA GLY A 114 8.23 5.96 -15.48
C GLY A 114 8.38 7.02 -14.37
N PRO A 115 8.95 6.63 -13.22
CA PRO A 115 8.91 7.44 -12.00
C PRO A 115 9.84 8.65 -12.02
N THR A 116 10.88 8.67 -12.86
CA THR A 116 11.82 9.80 -12.94
C THR A 116 11.14 11.04 -13.52
N GLU A 117 10.33 10.86 -14.57
CA GLU A 117 9.53 11.94 -15.15
C GLU A 117 8.48 12.47 -14.17
N ASP A 118 8.00 11.60 -13.28
CA ASP A 118 6.98 11.92 -12.28
C ASP A 118 7.57 12.47 -10.96
N ALA A 119 8.90 12.42 -10.79
CA ALA A 119 9.57 12.68 -9.52
C ALA A 119 9.21 14.07 -8.95
N THR A 120 9.31 15.11 -9.76
CA THR A 120 8.95 16.48 -9.35
C THR A 120 7.48 16.59 -8.95
N LEU A 121 6.59 15.91 -9.69
CA LEU A 121 5.14 15.98 -9.46
C LEU A 121 4.76 15.34 -8.13
N VAL A 122 5.32 14.18 -7.81
CA VAL A 122 5.13 13.50 -6.51
C VAL A 122 6.01 14.09 -5.39
N GLY A 123 6.72 15.19 -5.68
CA GLY A 123 7.37 16.06 -4.72
C GLY A 123 8.80 15.67 -4.35
N GLU A 124 9.43 14.76 -5.10
CA GLU A 124 10.80 14.36 -4.84
C GLU A 124 11.76 15.55 -4.83
N PRO A 125 12.85 15.49 -4.04
CA PRO A 125 13.91 16.48 -4.10
C PRO A 125 14.51 16.59 -5.51
N ASP A 126 15.21 17.71 -5.76
CA ASP A 126 15.99 17.92 -6.98
C ASP A 126 16.84 16.69 -7.33
N ALA A 127 16.91 16.36 -8.62
CA ALA A 127 17.38 15.06 -9.07
C ALA A 127 18.77 14.64 -8.53
N GLY A 128 19.68 15.60 -8.27
CA GLY A 128 21.03 15.33 -7.73
C GLY A 128 21.15 15.36 -6.20
N SER A 129 20.10 15.77 -5.49
CA SER A 129 20.06 15.84 -4.02
C SER A 129 19.78 14.46 -3.41
N PRO A 130 20.10 14.22 -2.12
CA PRO A 130 19.65 13.02 -1.42
C PRO A 130 18.13 12.87 -1.52
N GLY A 131 17.66 11.73 -2.02
CA GLY A 131 16.23 11.51 -2.29
C GLY A 131 15.82 11.74 -3.75
N GLY A 132 16.61 12.52 -4.50
CA GLY A 132 16.35 12.85 -5.90
C GLY A 132 16.64 11.70 -6.85
N SER A 133 16.03 11.74 -8.04
CA SER A 133 15.97 10.60 -8.97
C SER A 133 17.32 10.10 -9.51
N ARG A 134 18.40 10.89 -9.51
CA ARG A 134 19.74 10.42 -9.90
C ARG A 134 20.47 9.69 -8.77
N SER A 135 20.00 9.81 -7.53
CA SER A 135 20.56 9.09 -6.36
C SER A 135 19.90 7.72 -6.12
N TRP A 136 18.87 7.39 -6.90
CA TRP A 136 18.12 6.15 -6.73
C TRP A 136 18.93 4.91 -7.12
N LEU A 137 18.82 3.87 -6.29
CA LEU A 137 19.40 2.55 -6.47
C LEU A 137 18.61 1.67 -7.45
N VAL A 138 17.34 2.03 -7.68
CA VAL A 138 16.39 1.37 -8.58
C VAL A 138 15.68 2.46 -9.37
N GLY A 139 15.73 2.38 -10.70
CA GLY A 139 14.96 3.27 -11.58
C GLY A 139 15.54 4.68 -11.75
N ALA A 140 16.80 4.91 -11.36
CA ALA A 140 17.52 6.10 -11.80
C ALA A 140 17.63 6.12 -13.34
N PRO A 141 17.80 7.28 -14.01
CA PRO A 141 17.81 7.39 -15.47
C PRO A 141 18.73 6.40 -16.21
N ASN A 142 19.87 6.03 -15.61
CA ASN A 142 20.85 5.10 -16.18
C ASN A 142 20.84 3.71 -15.52
N GLN A 143 19.88 3.45 -14.62
CA GLN A 143 19.69 2.18 -13.90
C GLN A 143 18.24 1.70 -14.06
N GLY A 144 17.70 1.87 -15.27
CA GLY A 144 16.39 1.37 -15.62
C GLY A 144 16.34 -0.16 -15.62
N HIS A 145 15.17 -0.70 -15.32
CA HIS A 145 14.88 -2.13 -15.32
C HIS A 145 13.76 -2.41 -16.31
N ASP A 146 13.75 -3.58 -16.92
CA ASP A 146 12.72 -4.02 -17.86
C ASP A 146 11.60 -4.80 -17.16
N ALA A 147 11.90 -5.51 -16.06
CA ALA A 147 10.92 -6.26 -15.30
C ALA A 147 11.27 -6.36 -13.80
N LEU A 148 10.27 -6.76 -13.00
CA LEU A 148 10.39 -7.10 -11.59
C LEU A 148 9.73 -8.47 -11.36
N LEU A 149 10.49 -9.45 -10.89
CA LEU A 149 9.96 -10.68 -10.31
C LEU A 149 9.90 -10.53 -8.78
N ILE A 150 8.69 -10.63 -8.23
CA ILE A 150 8.40 -10.63 -6.80
C ILE A 150 8.30 -12.08 -6.36
N ILE A 151 9.11 -12.47 -5.37
CA ILE A 151 9.10 -13.80 -4.76
C ILE A 151 8.82 -13.61 -3.27
N ALA A 152 7.77 -14.23 -2.75
CA ALA A 152 7.36 -14.04 -1.37
C ALA A 152 6.94 -15.35 -0.72
N GLY A 153 7.36 -15.60 0.51
CA GLY A 153 7.06 -16.86 1.20
C GLY A 153 7.21 -16.77 2.72
N ASP A 154 6.74 -17.81 3.40
CA ASP A 154 6.75 -17.88 4.87
C ASP A 154 8.13 -18.31 5.41
N GLU A 155 8.92 -19.04 4.61
CA GLU A 155 10.25 -19.53 5.00
C GLU A 155 11.38 -18.80 4.26
N ARG A 156 12.22 -18.08 5.02
CA ARG A 156 13.29 -17.26 4.44
C ARG A 156 14.23 -18.02 3.51
N ALA A 157 14.64 -19.21 3.92
CA ALA A 157 15.58 -20.03 3.15
C ALA A 157 14.97 -20.47 1.81
N GLU A 158 13.69 -20.84 1.78
CA GLU A 158 12.99 -21.23 0.55
C GLU A 158 12.86 -20.05 -0.43
N VAL A 159 12.54 -18.86 0.10
CA VAL A 159 12.47 -17.62 -0.69
C VAL A 159 13.85 -17.24 -1.24
N ASP A 160 14.89 -17.30 -0.41
CA ASP A 160 16.28 -17.03 -0.81
C ASP A 160 16.77 -17.99 -1.90
N ASN A 161 16.50 -19.29 -1.73
CA ASN A 161 16.87 -20.32 -2.71
C ASN A 161 16.11 -20.16 -4.03
N THR A 162 14.81 -19.87 -3.98
CA THR A 162 13.99 -19.61 -5.17
C THR A 162 14.48 -18.36 -5.91
N ALA A 163 14.82 -17.29 -5.18
CA ALA A 163 15.37 -16.07 -5.75
C ALA A 163 16.76 -16.29 -6.39
N ALA A 164 17.64 -17.06 -5.73
CA ALA A 164 18.94 -17.41 -6.28
C ALA A 164 18.80 -18.24 -7.56
N ALA A 165 17.93 -19.26 -7.56
CA ALA A 165 17.70 -20.11 -8.73
C ALA A 165 17.21 -19.32 -9.95
N HIS A 166 16.23 -18.43 -9.78
CA HIS A 166 15.75 -17.58 -10.88
C HIS A 166 16.77 -16.52 -11.31
N LYS A 167 17.55 -15.97 -10.37
CA LYS A 167 18.66 -15.07 -10.71
C LYS A 167 19.69 -15.78 -11.59
N ASP A 168 20.09 -17.00 -11.22
CA ASP A 168 21.06 -17.78 -11.99
C ASP A 168 20.52 -18.17 -13.37
N GLU A 169 19.25 -18.60 -13.44
CA GLU A 169 18.55 -18.87 -14.71
C GLU A 169 18.56 -17.63 -15.63
N LEU A 170 18.24 -16.45 -15.09
CA LEU A 170 18.20 -15.19 -15.84
C LEU A 170 19.59 -14.78 -16.36
N LEU A 171 20.63 -14.90 -15.53
CA LEU A 171 22.01 -14.56 -15.92
C LEU A 171 22.58 -15.52 -16.97
N GLN A 172 22.02 -16.72 -17.10
CA GLN A 172 22.43 -17.75 -18.06
C GLN A 172 21.55 -17.80 -19.31
N LEU A 173 20.58 -16.88 -19.47
CA LEU A 173 19.70 -16.85 -20.65
C LEU A 173 20.45 -16.78 -21.98
N VAL A 174 21.61 -16.11 -21.98
CA VAL A 174 22.50 -16.02 -23.13
C VAL A 174 23.95 -16.15 -22.70
N ALA A 175 24.82 -16.62 -23.61
CA ALA A 175 26.24 -16.81 -23.31
C ALA A 175 26.98 -15.50 -22.92
N ASN A 176 26.47 -14.35 -23.37
CA ASN A 176 27.00 -13.05 -22.98
C ASN A 176 26.45 -12.63 -21.61
N VAL A 177 27.24 -12.84 -20.56
CA VAL A 177 26.86 -12.54 -19.16
C VAL A 177 26.51 -11.07 -18.89
N ALA A 178 26.92 -10.12 -19.74
CA ALA A 178 26.58 -8.71 -19.60
C ALA A 178 25.21 -8.35 -20.21
N ALA A 179 24.59 -9.28 -20.93
CA ALA A 179 23.35 -9.02 -21.64
C ALA A 179 22.11 -9.04 -20.74
N VAL A 180 22.22 -9.61 -19.53
CA VAL A 180 21.19 -9.63 -18.49
C VAL A 180 21.83 -9.21 -17.17
N THR A 181 21.19 -8.29 -16.45
CA THR A 181 21.58 -7.93 -15.09
C THR A 181 20.38 -8.08 -14.16
N VAL A 182 20.66 -8.52 -12.92
CA VAL A 182 19.62 -8.72 -11.91
C VAL A 182 20.06 -8.05 -10.62
N ARG A 183 19.31 -7.02 -10.21
CA ARG A 183 19.43 -6.39 -8.90
C ARG A 183 18.44 -7.06 -7.94
N LEU A 184 18.94 -7.49 -6.79
CA LEU A 184 18.11 -8.06 -5.73
C LEU A 184 17.90 -7.02 -4.63
N GLU A 185 16.64 -6.75 -4.29
CA GLU A 185 16.24 -6.10 -3.06
C GLU A 185 15.56 -7.12 -2.14
N SER A 186 15.82 -7.02 -0.84
CA SER A 186 15.24 -7.92 0.17
C SER A 186 14.32 -7.15 1.10
N GLY A 187 13.21 -7.77 1.48
CA GLY A 187 12.33 -7.31 2.53
C GLY A 187 11.96 -8.47 3.45
N ASP A 188 11.81 -8.16 4.74
CA ASP A 188 11.46 -9.13 5.77
C ASP A 188 10.58 -8.44 6.81
N ILE A 189 9.63 -9.18 7.38
CA ILE A 189 8.94 -8.72 8.58
C ILE A 189 9.95 -8.49 9.71
N ARG A 190 9.70 -7.46 10.52
CA ARG A 190 10.56 -7.16 11.67
C ARG A 190 10.37 -8.21 12.75
N SER A 191 11.36 -9.07 12.97
CA SER A 191 11.26 -10.18 13.93
C SER A 191 10.92 -9.73 15.36
N ALA A 192 11.46 -8.58 15.79
CA ALA A 192 11.16 -8.01 17.11
C ALA A 192 9.77 -7.37 17.20
N GLN A 193 9.18 -6.96 16.07
CA GLN A 193 7.90 -6.24 15.99
C GLN A 193 7.11 -6.67 14.74
N LYS A 194 6.65 -7.94 14.69
CA LYS A 194 5.92 -8.48 13.52
C LYS A 194 4.74 -7.57 13.16
N GLY A 195 4.59 -7.25 11.88
CA GLY A 195 3.54 -6.37 11.36
C GLY A 195 3.75 -4.87 11.60
N HIS A 196 4.88 -4.44 12.15
CA HIS A 196 5.22 -3.02 12.33
C HIS A 196 6.24 -2.55 11.28
N GLU A 197 6.15 -1.29 10.86
CA GLU A 197 7.19 -0.62 10.07
C GLU A 197 8.30 -0.05 10.99
N HIS A 198 9.36 0.56 10.44
CA HIS A 198 10.56 0.91 11.23
C HIS A 198 10.40 2.06 12.22
N PHE A 199 9.41 2.95 12.07
CA PHE A 199 9.06 3.91 13.12
C PHE A 199 8.31 3.28 14.29
N GLY A 200 7.95 2.00 14.20
CA GLY A 200 7.34 1.21 15.27
C GLY A 200 5.82 1.15 15.23
N PHE A 201 5.18 1.51 14.12
CA PHE A 201 3.72 1.48 13.97
C PHE A 201 3.24 0.23 13.26
N LYS A 202 2.17 -0.38 13.76
CA LYS A 202 1.49 -1.49 13.09
C LYS A 202 0.95 -1.03 11.73
N ASP A 203 1.39 -1.67 10.66
CA ASP A 203 0.98 -1.40 9.28
C ASP A 203 0.06 -2.50 8.74
N GLY A 204 -0.48 -2.30 7.53
CA GLY A 204 -1.35 -3.26 6.83
C GLY A 204 -2.79 -3.31 7.32
N ILE A 205 -3.19 -2.45 8.28
CA ILE A 205 -4.53 -2.46 8.90
C ILE A 205 -5.62 -2.06 7.91
N SER A 206 -5.51 -0.87 7.30
CA SER A 206 -6.57 -0.30 6.47
C SER A 206 -6.27 -0.49 4.98
N GLN A 207 -7.05 -1.37 4.34
CA GLN A 207 -7.11 -1.58 2.89
C GLN A 207 -8.56 -1.43 2.43
N PRO A 208 -8.85 -0.87 1.24
CA PRO A 208 -10.20 -0.93 0.68
C PRO A 208 -10.63 -2.41 0.52
N GLY A 209 -11.91 -2.69 0.77
CA GLY A 209 -12.52 -3.96 0.40
C GLY A 209 -12.82 -3.94 -1.09
N VAL A 210 -12.58 -5.04 -1.79
CA VAL A 210 -12.82 -5.13 -3.23
C VAL A 210 -14.14 -5.84 -3.50
N ARG A 211 -14.98 -5.26 -4.36
CA ARG A 211 -16.19 -5.89 -4.86
C ARG A 211 -15.88 -7.02 -5.83
N GLY A 212 -16.79 -7.98 -5.89
CA GLY A 212 -16.80 -9.07 -6.83
C GLY A 212 -16.62 -10.45 -6.20
N ARG A 213 -16.84 -11.45 -7.04
CA ARG A 213 -16.72 -12.88 -6.75
C ARG A 213 -15.71 -13.52 -7.69
N ILE A 214 -14.98 -14.50 -7.20
CA ILE A 214 -13.92 -15.17 -7.95
C ILE A 214 -14.51 -16.36 -8.72
N GLY A 215 -14.29 -16.40 -10.04
CA GLY A 215 -14.64 -17.51 -10.93
C GLY A 215 -16.10 -17.56 -11.36
N THR A 216 -17.04 -17.55 -10.43
CA THR A 216 -18.48 -17.67 -10.73
C THR A 216 -19.35 -16.74 -9.89
N ALA A 217 -20.62 -16.57 -10.27
CA ALA A 217 -21.59 -15.79 -9.49
C ALA A 217 -21.86 -16.35 -8.08
N THR A 218 -21.54 -17.63 -7.84
CA THR A 218 -21.65 -18.29 -6.54
C THR A 218 -20.28 -18.51 -5.88
N GLY A 219 -19.20 -18.11 -6.55
CA GLY A 219 -17.84 -18.19 -6.04
C GLY A 219 -17.61 -17.29 -4.82
N PRO A 220 -16.48 -17.45 -4.11
CA PRO A 220 -16.18 -16.66 -2.93
C PRO A 220 -16.03 -15.18 -3.29
N TYR A 221 -16.44 -14.31 -2.37
CA TYR A 221 -16.14 -12.88 -2.50
C TYR A 221 -14.63 -12.65 -2.53
N VAL A 222 -14.19 -11.66 -3.32
CA VAL A 222 -12.78 -11.21 -3.33
C VAL A 222 -12.36 -10.74 -1.93
N THR A 223 -13.19 -9.89 -1.31
CA THR A 223 -13.09 -9.54 0.12
C THR A 223 -14.28 -10.13 0.86
N PRO A 224 -14.11 -10.91 1.94
CA PRO A 224 -15.23 -11.43 2.71
C PRO A 224 -16.22 -10.34 3.15
N ARG A 225 -17.52 -10.63 3.12
CA ARG A 225 -18.57 -9.77 3.68
C ARG A 225 -18.92 -10.28 5.07
N VAL A 226 -18.68 -9.49 6.10
CA VAL A 226 -18.92 -9.92 7.49
C VAL A 226 -20.12 -9.25 8.15
N LEU A 227 -20.57 -8.11 7.61
CA LEU A 227 -21.72 -7.38 8.12
C LEU A 227 -23.02 -8.13 7.81
N ASP A 228 -23.99 -8.04 8.72
CA ASP A 228 -25.35 -8.53 8.50
C ASP A 228 -26.12 -7.62 7.54
N SER A 229 -27.05 -8.17 6.77
CA SER A 229 -27.92 -7.38 5.87
C SER A 229 -28.73 -6.27 6.55
N GLN A 230 -28.93 -6.34 7.87
CA GLN A 230 -29.58 -5.34 8.70
C GLN A 230 -28.64 -4.27 9.25
N ASP A 231 -27.32 -4.38 9.03
CA ASP A 231 -26.37 -3.33 9.34
C ASP A 231 -26.54 -2.17 8.34
N PRO A 232 -26.61 -0.90 8.79
CA PRO A 232 -26.79 0.24 7.88
C PRO A 232 -25.65 0.39 6.85
N TRP A 233 -24.47 -0.18 7.12
CA TRP A 233 -23.29 -0.08 6.26
C TRP A 233 -23.07 -1.33 5.41
N TYR A 234 -23.91 -2.36 5.50
CA TYR A 234 -23.79 -3.63 4.77
C TYR A 234 -23.52 -3.44 3.27
N ALA A 235 -24.23 -2.52 2.61
CA ALA A 235 -24.12 -2.34 1.17
C ALA A 235 -22.82 -1.64 0.75
N LEU A 236 -22.17 -0.90 1.65
CA LEU A 236 -21.05 0.00 1.35
C LEU A 236 -19.73 -0.48 1.95
N TYR A 237 -19.74 -1.43 2.89
CA TYR A 237 -18.57 -1.86 3.64
C TYR A 237 -18.45 -3.39 3.67
N ALA A 238 -17.23 -3.90 3.53
CA ALA A 238 -16.94 -5.33 3.66
C ALA A 238 -16.93 -5.77 5.13
N ALA A 239 -16.38 -4.89 5.97
CA ALA A 239 -16.18 -5.00 7.41
C ALA A 239 -16.22 -3.58 8.00
N PRO A 240 -16.33 -3.42 9.33
CA PRO A 240 -16.39 -2.10 9.97
C PRO A 240 -15.22 -1.19 9.55
N GLY A 241 -15.54 -0.04 8.97
CA GLY A 241 -14.57 0.92 8.44
C GLY A 241 -13.73 0.48 7.23
N GLN A 242 -14.06 -0.66 6.61
CA GLN A 242 -13.49 -1.11 5.34
C GLN A 242 -14.48 -0.88 4.17
N PRO A 243 -14.43 0.28 3.49
CA PRO A 243 -15.36 0.58 2.40
C PRO A 243 -15.10 -0.32 1.19
N LEU A 244 -16.17 -0.58 0.42
CA LEU A 244 -16.16 -1.37 -0.80
C LEU A 244 -15.89 -0.51 -2.04
N CYS A 245 -14.78 -0.80 -2.71
CA CYS A 245 -14.43 -0.26 -4.01
C CYS A 245 -14.72 -1.29 -5.11
N TYR A 246 -15.12 -0.83 -6.29
CA TYR A 246 -15.23 -1.70 -7.44
C TYR A 246 -13.85 -2.17 -7.92
N PRO A 247 -13.72 -3.40 -8.45
CA PRO A 247 -12.43 -3.98 -8.83
C PRO A 247 -11.68 -3.21 -9.91
N GLY A 248 -12.39 -2.46 -10.75
CA GLY A 248 -11.82 -1.60 -11.78
C GLY A 248 -11.00 -0.42 -11.25
N GLU A 249 -11.06 -0.10 -9.96
CA GLU A 249 -10.10 0.82 -9.34
C GLU A 249 -8.68 0.23 -9.23
N PHE A 250 -8.57 -1.10 -9.33
CA PHE A 250 -7.31 -1.84 -9.13
C PHE A 250 -6.90 -2.69 -10.33
N VAL A 251 -7.87 -3.21 -11.10
CA VAL A 251 -7.63 -4.15 -12.21
C VAL A 251 -8.35 -3.68 -13.47
N LEU A 252 -7.62 -3.57 -14.58
CA LEU A 252 -8.16 -3.15 -15.87
C LEU A 252 -9.18 -4.17 -16.42
N GLY A 253 -10.24 -3.65 -17.05
CA GLY A 253 -11.28 -4.46 -17.70
C GLY A 253 -12.42 -4.88 -16.77
N TYR A 254 -12.51 -4.26 -15.59
CA TYR A 254 -13.59 -4.43 -14.64
C TYR A 254 -14.31 -3.11 -14.36
N PRO A 255 -15.56 -3.16 -13.84
CA PRO A 255 -16.27 -1.95 -13.45
C PRO A 255 -15.48 -1.16 -12.43
N ARG A 256 -15.41 0.15 -12.61
CA ARG A 256 -14.92 1.15 -11.66
C ARG A 256 -15.98 2.21 -11.47
N LYS A 257 -15.86 3.03 -10.44
CA LYS A 257 -16.77 4.16 -10.24
C LYS A 257 -16.59 5.17 -11.38
N HIS A 258 -17.68 5.72 -11.89
CA HIS A 258 -17.63 6.85 -12.81
C HIS A 258 -17.04 8.06 -12.08
N GLU A 259 -16.00 8.62 -12.68
CA GLU A 259 -15.25 9.76 -12.15
C GLU A 259 -16.17 10.94 -11.85
N GLY A 260 -16.07 11.48 -10.63
CA GLY A 260 -16.85 12.64 -10.20
C GLY A 260 -18.32 12.36 -9.87
N SER A 261 -18.83 11.14 -10.06
CA SER A 261 -20.21 10.79 -9.68
C SER A 261 -20.40 10.77 -8.15
N ASP A 262 -21.56 11.18 -7.63
CA ASP A 262 -21.85 11.04 -6.20
C ASP A 262 -22.49 9.69 -5.86
N ASP A 263 -23.10 9.03 -6.85
CA ASP A 263 -23.66 7.69 -6.70
C ASP A 263 -22.52 6.65 -6.70
N PRO A 264 -22.30 5.92 -5.60
CA PRO A 264 -21.27 4.90 -5.55
C PRO A 264 -21.54 3.74 -6.53
N ASN A 265 -22.74 3.61 -7.10
CA ASN A 265 -23.11 2.55 -8.04
C ASN A 265 -23.13 2.98 -9.51
N ASP A 266 -22.87 4.26 -9.79
CA ASP A 266 -22.62 4.72 -11.15
C ASP A 266 -21.23 4.23 -11.57
N THR A 267 -21.20 3.20 -12.40
CA THR A 267 -19.97 2.51 -12.79
C THR A 267 -19.74 2.53 -14.29
N VAL A 268 -18.48 2.58 -14.67
CA VAL A 268 -18.00 2.46 -16.05
C VAL A 268 -16.97 1.34 -16.14
N VAL A 269 -16.83 0.72 -17.32
CA VAL A 269 -15.73 -0.20 -17.61
C VAL A 269 -14.83 0.48 -18.64
N ASP A 270 -13.59 0.78 -18.26
CA ASP A 270 -12.63 1.37 -19.18
C ASP A 270 -12.31 0.36 -20.31
N PRO A 271 -12.17 0.80 -21.59
CA PRO A 271 -11.80 -0.08 -22.69
C PRO A 271 -10.45 -0.78 -22.44
N THR A 272 -10.37 -2.05 -22.83
CA THR A 272 -9.15 -2.85 -22.71
C THR A 272 -8.84 -3.63 -23.98
N THR A 273 -7.58 -4.03 -24.12
CA THR A 273 -7.12 -4.94 -25.18
C THR A 273 -6.65 -6.25 -24.54
N PRO A 274 -6.36 -7.31 -25.33
CA PRO A 274 -5.77 -8.54 -24.80
C PRO A 274 -4.47 -8.32 -24.01
N LEU A 275 -3.75 -7.21 -24.29
CA LEU A 275 -2.54 -6.83 -23.57
C LEU A 275 -2.83 -6.29 -22.16
N THR A 276 -3.92 -5.53 -21.99
CA THR A 276 -4.18 -4.76 -20.75
C THR A 276 -5.20 -5.40 -19.82
N LYS A 277 -6.15 -6.15 -20.36
CA LYS A 277 -7.23 -6.77 -19.58
C LYS A 277 -6.69 -7.66 -18.45
N HIS A 278 -7.30 -7.59 -17.27
CA HIS A 278 -6.92 -8.30 -16.04
C HIS A 278 -5.59 -7.88 -15.41
N GLY A 279 -4.88 -6.91 -16.01
CA GLY A 279 -3.65 -6.36 -15.46
C GLY A 279 -3.87 -5.21 -14.49
N SER A 280 -2.80 -4.82 -13.79
CA SER A 280 -2.80 -3.72 -12.81
C SER A 280 -1.47 -2.97 -12.87
N TYR A 281 -1.50 -1.65 -12.65
CA TYR A 281 -0.27 -0.88 -12.49
C TYR A 281 0.24 -0.97 -11.06
N LEU A 282 1.52 -1.29 -10.95
CA LEU A 282 2.26 -1.44 -9.71
C LEU A 282 3.24 -0.27 -9.57
N VAL A 283 3.14 0.45 -8.46
CA VAL A 283 4.15 1.42 -8.04
C VAL A 283 5.04 0.77 -6.99
N TYR A 284 6.35 0.80 -7.22
CA TYR A 284 7.37 0.42 -6.25
C TYR A 284 8.16 1.66 -5.80
N ARG A 285 8.46 1.74 -4.50
CA ARG A 285 9.23 2.79 -3.86
C ARG A 285 10.12 2.19 -2.78
N ARG A 286 11.43 2.41 -2.85
CA ARG A 286 12.37 2.09 -1.77
C ARG A 286 12.48 3.30 -0.85
N LEU A 287 11.77 3.29 0.27
CA LEU A 287 11.65 4.41 1.19
C LEU A 287 12.56 4.19 2.39
N ARG A 288 13.70 4.89 2.46
CA ARG A 288 14.59 4.87 3.63
C ARG A 288 13.97 5.65 4.77
N GLN A 289 14.02 5.12 5.98
CA GLN A 289 13.42 5.70 7.18
C GLN A 289 14.51 6.11 8.19
N ASP A 290 14.51 7.38 8.56
CA ASP A 290 15.33 7.94 9.63
C ASP A 290 14.61 7.77 10.97
N VAL A 291 14.71 6.55 11.52
CA VAL A 291 14.08 6.16 12.79
C VAL A 291 14.51 7.05 13.97
N PRO A 292 15.82 7.25 14.25
CA PRO A 292 16.23 8.14 15.33
C PRO A 292 15.76 9.59 15.12
N GLY A 293 15.81 10.09 13.89
CA GLY A 293 15.30 11.42 13.57
C GLY A 293 13.79 11.56 13.82
N PHE A 294 13.00 10.57 13.45
CA PHE A 294 11.55 10.57 13.70
C PHE A 294 11.22 10.50 15.20
N ILE A 295 11.97 9.72 15.98
CA ILE A 295 11.81 9.66 17.45
C ILE A 295 12.11 11.03 18.06
N ALA A 296 13.23 11.66 17.70
CA ALA A 296 13.60 13.00 18.18
C ALA A 296 12.57 14.08 17.77
N ALA A 297 11.97 13.92 16.59
CA ALA A 297 10.89 14.78 16.11
C ALA A 297 9.63 14.67 16.99
N ALA A 298 9.23 13.45 17.32
CA ALA A 298 8.10 13.21 18.20
C ALA A 298 8.37 13.70 19.64
N GLU A 299 9.60 13.57 20.15
CA GLU A 299 10.02 14.13 21.45
C GLU A 299 9.91 15.66 21.45
N THR A 300 10.40 16.31 20.40
CA THR A 300 10.32 17.76 20.24
C THR A 300 8.86 18.22 20.21
N MET A 301 8.02 17.55 19.43
CA MET A 301 6.59 17.82 19.37
C MET A 301 5.93 17.64 20.73
N ALA A 302 6.21 16.54 21.44
CA ALA A 302 5.65 16.28 22.76
C ALA A 302 6.01 17.38 23.77
N ALA A 303 7.26 17.84 23.77
CA ALA A 303 7.72 18.93 24.61
C ALA A 303 6.99 20.24 24.31
N GLN A 304 6.81 20.58 23.02
CA GLN A 304 6.08 21.79 22.61
C GLN A 304 4.60 21.73 22.96
N LEU A 305 3.92 20.61 22.69
CA LEU A 305 2.52 20.42 23.08
C LEU A 305 2.33 20.55 24.60
N SER A 306 3.29 20.04 25.38
CA SER A 306 3.24 20.11 26.85
C SER A 306 3.35 21.53 27.41
N GLN A 307 3.83 22.51 26.64
CA GLN A 307 3.87 23.91 27.06
C GLN A 307 2.49 24.58 27.02
N ASN A 308 1.54 24.03 26.26
CA ASN A 308 0.17 24.52 26.24
C ASN A 308 -0.60 23.93 27.44
N PRO A 309 -1.12 24.76 28.37
CA PRO A 309 -1.82 24.28 29.57
C PRO A 309 -3.01 23.38 29.28
N SER A 310 -3.70 23.60 28.16
CA SER A 310 -4.88 22.83 27.75
C SER A 310 -4.51 21.42 27.30
N PHE A 311 -3.31 21.21 26.75
CA PHE A 311 -2.80 19.86 26.50
C PHE A 311 -2.36 19.18 27.79
N GLY A 312 -1.71 19.90 28.71
CA GLY A 312 -1.00 19.29 29.83
C GLY A 312 0.18 18.41 29.36
N PRO A 313 0.78 17.59 30.24
CA PRO A 313 1.92 16.75 29.89
C PRO A 313 1.61 15.76 28.76
N ARG A 314 2.44 15.73 27.71
CA ARG A 314 2.34 14.81 26.57
C ARG A 314 3.59 13.98 26.40
N THR A 315 3.39 12.73 25.99
CA THR A 315 4.47 11.77 25.76
C THR A 315 4.89 11.76 24.29
N THR A 316 6.10 11.26 24.03
CA THR A 316 6.60 10.99 22.67
C THR A 316 5.63 10.11 21.88
N ALA A 317 5.07 9.07 22.52
CA ALA A 317 4.10 8.17 21.89
C ALA A 317 2.81 8.90 21.46
N PHE A 318 2.31 9.84 22.27
CA PHE A 318 1.16 10.66 21.90
C PHE A 318 1.46 11.54 20.69
N ALA A 319 2.59 12.24 20.70
CA ALA A 319 3.00 13.10 19.59
C ALA A 319 3.18 12.29 18.29
N ALA A 320 3.85 11.14 18.36
CA ALA A 320 4.02 10.24 17.22
C ALA A 320 2.67 9.71 16.71
N ALA A 321 1.75 9.37 17.62
CA ALA A 321 0.39 8.96 17.26
C ALA A 321 -0.42 10.08 16.61
N CYS A 322 -0.20 11.35 16.96
CA CYS A 322 -0.79 12.51 16.27
C CYS A 322 -0.25 12.66 14.84
N LEU A 323 1.03 12.38 14.60
CA LEU A 323 1.63 12.44 13.25
C LEU A 323 1.12 11.31 12.35
N VAL A 324 0.88 10.13 12.90
CA VAL A 324 0.43 8.96 12.12
C VAL A 324 -1.10 8.87 12.04
N GLY A 325 -1.80 9.24 13.11
CA GLY A 325 -3.24 9.05 13.34
C GLY A 325 -3.61 7.69 13.95
N ARG A 326 -2.61 6.89 14.33
CA ARG A 326 -2.73 5.66 15.10
C ARG A 326 -1.61 5.59 16.11
N TRP A 327 -1.84 4.92 17.23
CA TRP A 327 -0.79 4.54 18.15
C TRP A 327 0.10 3.44 17.56
N PRO A 328 1.32 3.23 18.11
CA PRO A 328 2.21 2.14 17.70
C PRO A 328 1.52 0.78 17.60
N SER A 329 0.64 0.45 18.56
CA SER A 329 -0.14 -0.80 18.54
C SER A 329 -1.08 -0.99 17.34
N GLY A 330 -1.36 0.08 16.60
CA GLY A 330 -2.38 0.14 15.55
C GLY A 330 -3.74 0.70 16.00
N ALA A 331 -3.95 0.91 17.30
CA ALA A 331 -5.17 1.52 17.81
C ALA A 331 -5.37 2.93 17.22
N PRO A 332 -6.53 3.27 16.62
CA PRO A 332 -6.75 4.59 16.06
C PRO A 332 -6.95 5.64 17.16
N VAL A 333 -6.31 6.81 17.02
CA VAL A 333 -6.49 7.92 17.98
C VAL A 333 -7.97 8.34 18.08
N MET A 334 -8.73 8.16 16.99
CA MET A 334 -10.18 8.37 16.93
C MET A 334 -10.99 7.56 17.97
N ARG A 335 -10.49 6.40 18.40
CA ARG A 335 -11.16 5.55 19.39
C ARG A 335 -10.50 5.61 20.77
N THR A 336 -9.21 5.94 20.83
CA THR A 336 -8.46 6.08 22.08
C THR A 336 -7.56 7.31 22.01
N PRO A 337 -8.12 8.52 22.22
CA PRO A 337 -7.42 9.78 21.94
C PRO A 337 -6.29 10.11 22.93
N LEU A 338 -6.32 9.52 24.12
CA LEU A 338 -5.42 9.91 25.22
C LEU A 338 -4.31 8.90 25.52
N ALA A 339 -4.51 7.62 25.17
CA ALA A 339 -3.55 6.56 25.46
C ALA A 339 -3.62 5.44 24.42
N ASP A 340 -2.55 4.67 24.31
CA ASP A 340 -2.53 3.48 23.47
C ASP A 340 -3.44 2.38 24.05
N ASN A 341 -4.00 1.52 23.18
CA ASN A 341 -4.78 0.36 23.54
C ASN A 341 -4.43 -0.83 22.65
N GLN A 342 -3.49 -1.67 23.12
CA GLN A 342 -3.01 -2.84 22.37
C GLN A 342 -4.15 -3.78 21.95
N LYS A 343 -5.10 -4.05 22.84
CA LYS A 343 -6.24 -4.95 22.56
C LYS A 343 -7.08 -4.43 21.40
N LEU A 344 -7.32 -3.11 21.35
CA LEU A 344 -8.02 -2.48 20.23
C LEU A 344 -7.18 -2.54 18.95
N GLY A 345 -5.86 -2.32 19.03
CA GLY A 345 -4.95 -2.42 17.90
C GLY A 345 -4.88 -3.84 17.31
N ASP A 346 -5.05 -4.87 18.14
CA ASP A 346 -5.04 -6.28 17.74
C ASP A 346 -6.36 -6.80 17.18
N ASP A 347 -7.47 -6.13 17.49
CA ASP A 347 -8.77 -6.47 16.93
C ASP A 347 -8.90 -5.99 15.47
N SER A 348 -8.98 -6.95 14.55
CA SER A 348 -9.01 -6.68 13.10
C SER A 348 -10.32 -6.03 12.62
N TYR A 349 -11.38 -6.04 13.42
CA TYR A 349 -12.67 -5.45 13.07
C TYR A 349 -12.89 -4.12 13.79
N ALA A 350 -12.46 -4.01 15.04
CA ALA A 350 -12.60 -2.81 15.85
C ALA A 350 -11.53 -1.74 15.51
N SER A 351 -10.30 -2.12 15.22
CA SER A 351 -9.18 -1.18 14.95
C SER A 351 -9.40 -0.26 13.74
N ASN A 352 -10.32 -0.60 12.84
CA ASN A 352 -10.64 0.21 11.67
C ASN A 352 -12.06 0.80 11.69
N ASN A 353 -12.89 0.43 12.68
CA ASN A 353 -14.27 0.91 12.85
C ASN A 353 -14.32 2.37 13.34
N PHE A 354 -14.04 3.31 12.45
CA PHE A 354 -14.23 4.74 12.72
C PHE A 354 -14.42 5.50 11.41
N GLN A 355 -14.99 6.69 11.53
CA GLN A 355 -14.93 7.71 10.50
C GLN A 355 -14.35 8.98 11.14
N PHE A 356 -14.20 10.06 10.39
CA PHE A 356 -13.71 11.34 10.94
C PHE A 356 -14.83 12.33 11.23
N VAL A 357 -15.93 12.28 10.49
CA VAL A 357 -17.05 13.21 10.66
C VAL A 357 -18.24 12.55 11.36
N GLN A 358 -18.51 11.28 11.07
CA GLN A 358 -19.57 10.51 11.71
C GLN A 358 -19.00 9.67 12.87
N ALA A 359 -19.74 9.63 13.97
CA ALA A 359 -19.44 8.71 15.07
C ALA A 359 -19.53 7.25 14.59
N SER A 360 -18.72 6.36 15.16
CA SER A 360 -18.81 4.93 14.86
C SER A 360 -20.04 4.32 15.53
N HIS A 361 -20.60 3.28 14.90
CA HIS A 361 -21.66 2.46 15.49
C HIS A 361 -21.17 1.05 15.80
N VAL A 362 -21.89 0.36 16.68
CA VAL A 362 -21.66 -1.05 16.98
C VAL A 362 -22.11 -1.89 15.79
N PRO A 363 -21.20 -2.59 15.08
CA PRO A 363 -21.56 -3.32 13.88
C PRO A 363 -22.45 -4.52 14.17
N LYS A 364 -23.36 -4.83 13.25
CA LYS A 364 -24.09 -6.10 13.25
C LYS A 364 -23.39 -7.07 12.31
N TYR A 365 -22.99 -8.23 12.82
CA TYR A 365 -22.35 -9.28 12.03
C TYR A 365 -23.36 -10.35 11.60
N SER A 366 -23.08 -10.98 10.46
CA SER A 366 -23.92 -12.07 9.93
C SER A 366 -24.05 -13.23 10.92
N ALA A 367 -25.21 -13.88 10.94
CA ALA A 367 -25.46 -15.02 11.83
C ALA A 367 -24.38 -16.11 11.69
N GLY A 368 -23.87 -16.60 12.83
CA GLY A 368 -22.80 -17.60 12.88
C GLY A 368 -21.38 -17.04 12.69
N SER A 369 -21.20 -15.72 12.61
CA SER A 369 -19.86 -15.11 12.62
C SER A 369 -19.18 -15.37 13.98
N GLU A 370 -17.97 -15.89 13.95
CA GLU A 370 -17.09 -16.02 15.14
C GLU A 370 -16.37 -14.70 15.48
N ILE A 371 -16.98 -13.56 15.14
CA ILE A 371 -16.40 -12.23 15.36
C ILE A 371 -16.78 -11.75 16.76
N PRO A 372 -15.80 -11.39 17.61
CA PRO A 372 -16.09 -10.86 18.95
C PRO A 372 -16.93 -9.56 18.90
N PRO A 373 -17.77 -9.31 19.92
CA PRO A 373 -18.40 -8.00 20.10
C PRO A 373 -17.38 -6.86 20.19
N ASP A 374 -17.74 -5.70 19.64
CA ASP A 374 -16.92 -4.48 19.76
C ASP A 374 -17.17 -3.78 21.10
N ASP A 375 -16.47 -4.26 22.15
CA ASP A 375 -16.56 -3.73 23.52
C ASP A 375 -15.63 -2.53 23.78
N PHE A 376 -14.99 -1.99 22.73
CA PHE A 376 -14.06 -0.86 22.85
C PHE A 376 -14.81 0.48 22.76
N PRO A 377 -14.21 1.59 23.26
CA PRO A 377 -14.80 2.92 23.10
C PRO A 377 -15.08 3.26 21.63
N GLN A 378 -16.27 3.78 21.35
CA GLN A 378 -16.67 4.19 20.00
C GLN A 378 -16.04 5.54 19.63
N ALA A 379 -15.69 5.72 18.36
CA ALA A 379 -15.21 6.98 17.84
C ALA A 379 -16.33 8.03 17.84
N ARG A 380 -15.98 9.26 18.22
CA ARG A 380 -16.87 10.42 18.09
C ARG A 380 -16.58 11.17 16.79
N ASP A 381 -17.43 12.13 16.44
CA ASP A 381 -17.10 13.05 15.35
C ASP A 381 -15.86 13.88 15.71
N ASP A 382 -15.05 14.19 14.69
CA ASP A 382 -13.84 14.98 14.80
C ASP A 382 -13.77 15.99 13.65
N THR A 383 -14.86 16.76 13.52
CA THR A 383 -15.04 17.79 12.49
C THR A 383 -14.00 18.91 12.55
N LEU A 384 -13.37 19.13 13.70
CA LEU A 384 -12.32 20.13 13.90
C LEU A 384 -10.89 19.57 13.76
N GLY A 385 -10.72 18.24 13.76
CA GLY A 385 -9.39 17.63 13.78
C GLY A 385 -8.66 17.76 15.12
N SER A 386 -9.41 17.82 16.23
CA SER A 386 -8.86 17.90 17.59
C SER A 386 -8.50 16.53 18.18
N THR A 387 -9.11 15.46 17.67
CA THR A 387 -8.75 14.09 18.04
C THR A 387 -7.67 13.52 17.13
N CYS A 388 -7.89 13.56 15.81
CA CYS A 388 -6.93 13.14 14.80
C CYS A 388 -6.56 14.35 13.96
N PRO A 389 -5.33 14.89 14.05
CA PRO A 389 -4.95 16.07 13.27
C PRO A 389 -5.24 15.90 11.78
N PHE A 390 -5.67 16.97 11.10
CA PHE A 390 -5.86 16.92 9.64
C PHE A 390 -4.55 16.61 8.88
N SER A 391 -3.40 16.86 9.50
CA SER A 391 -2.06 16.52 9.01
C SER A 391 -1.65 15.06 9.27
N ALA A 392 -2.41 14.30 10.07
CA ALA A 392 -2.08 12.93 10.40
C ALA A 392 -2.04 12.06 9.13
N HIS A 393 -1.00 11.23 9.02
CA HIS A 393 -0.73 10.42 7.83
C HIS A 393 -1.97 9.68 7.32
N ILE A 394 -2.67 8.92 8.19
CA ILE A 394 -3.85 8.14 7.77
C ILE A 394 -5.04 9.01 7.33
N ARG A 395 -5.13 10.26 7.80
CA ARG A 395 -6.21 11.21 7.45
C ARG A 395 -5.89 11.92 6.13
N LYS A 396 -4.61 12.18 5.87
CA LYS A 396 -4.10 12.68 4.58
C LYS A 396 -4.34 11.69 3.45
N VAL A 397 -3.97 10.42 3.62
CA VAL A 397 -4.04 9.44 2.52
C VAL A 397 -5.39 8.74 2.41
N ASN A 398 -6.26 8.88 3.41
CA ASN A 398 -7.63 8.38 3.39
C ASN A 398 -8.52 9.25 4.30
N PRO A 399 -9.07 10.36 3.79
CA PRO A 399 -9.93 11.30 4.54
C PRO A 399 -11.31 10.72 4.88
N ARG A 400 -11.58 9.45 4.52
CA ARG A 400 -12.81 8.73 4.85
C ARG A 400 -14.07 9.51 4.46
N ASP A 401 -14.90 9.86 5.43
CA ASP A 401 -16.16 10.56 5.28
C ASP A 401 -16.05 12.09 5.32
N GLN A 402 -14.83 12.61 5.47
CA GLN A 402 -14.58 14.03 5.37
C GLN A 402 -14.69 14.49 3.93
N THR A 403 -15.51 15.52 3.70
CA THR A 403 -15.56 16.21 2.41
C THR A 403 -14.20 16.79 2.05
N THR A 404 -13.79 16.60 0.81
CA THR A 404 -12.50 17.04 0.28
C THR A 404 -12.66 17.99 -0.90
N ASP A 405 -11.53 18.41 -1.47
CA ASP A 405 -11.42 19.04 -2.78
C ASP A 405 -12.04 18.21 -3.92
N GLN A 406 -12.18 16.90 -3.73
CA GLN A 406 -12.80 16.00 -4.70
C GLN A 406 -14.33 15.91 -4.52
N GLY A 407 -14.86 16.28 -3.35
CA GLY A 407 -16.28 16.21 -3.00
C GLY A 407 -16.56 15.27 -1.82
N PRO A 408 -17.72 14.59 -1.78
CA PRO A 408 -18.09 13.72 -0.67
C PRO A 408 -17.26 12.42 -0.62
N ALA A 409 -17.41 11.68 0.48
CA ALA A 409 -16.75 10.41 0.76
C ALA A 409 -16.78 9.38 -0.39
N THR A 410 -17.85 9.37 -1.19
CA THR A 410 -18.02 8.43 -2.30
C THR A 410 -17.03 8.69 -3.43
N ARG A 411 -16.56 9.93 -3.60
CA ARG A 411 -15.56 10.30 -4.63
C ARG A 411 -14.13 9.99 -4.19
N THR A 412 -13.84 10.06 -2.89
CA THR A 412 -12.49 9.75 -2.37
C THR A 412 -12.12 8.26 -2.55
N LEU A 413 -13.11 7.40 -2.80
CA LEU A 413 -12.91 5.98 -3.13
C LEU A 413 -12.18 5.75 -4.47
N GLU A 414 -12.18 6.73 -5.37
CA GLU A 414 -11.48 6.68 -6.67
C GLU A 414 -9.96 6.73 -6.52
N HIS A 415 -9.47 7.25 -5.38
CA HIS A 415 -8.04 7.44 -5.12
C HIS A 415 -7.44 6.34 -4.25
N ARG A 416 -8.17 5.25 -4.05
CA ARG A 416 -7.73 4.15 -3.20
C ARG A 416 -6.68 3.32 -3.90
N ILE A 417 -5.73 2.83 -3.11
CA ILE A 417 -4.66 1.94 -3.55
C ILE A 417 -4.66 0.67 -2.68
N LEU A 418 -4.16 -0.43 -3.24
CA LEU A 418 -3.91 -1.66 -2.48
C LEU A 418 -2.42 -1.75 -2.16
N ARG A 419 -2.05 -1.61 -0.87
CA ARG A 419 -0.63 -1.61 -0.45
C ARG A 419 -0.13 -3.03 -0.17
N ARG A 420 1.10 -3.35 -0.58
CA ARG A 420 1.83 -4.62 -0.36
C ARG A 420 3.25 -4.39 0.16
N GLY A 421 3.43 -3.32 0.95
CA GLY A 421 4.75 -2.95 1.45
C GLY A 421 5.33 -3.97 2.43
N ILE A 422 6.66 -4.03 2.48
CA ILE A 422 7.43 -4.89 3.40
C ILE A 422 8.65 -4.12 3.91
N PRO A 423 8.99 -4.17 5.22
CA PRO A 423 10.20 -3.54 5.72
C PRO A 423 11.48 -4.13 5.11
N TYR A 424 12.54 -3.35 5.05
CA TYR A 424 13.90 -3.81 4.73
C TYR A 424 14.92 -3.26 5.72
N GLY A 425 16.08 -3.89 5.78
CA GLY A 425 17.16 -3.52 6.67
C GLY A 425 16.94 -4.00 8.10
N VAL A 426 17.94 -3.76 8.94
CA VAL A 426 17.94 -4.20 10.34
C VAL A 426 17.22 -3.19 11.23
N ASP A 427 16.65 -3.66 12.33
CA ASP A 427 15.99 -2.82 13.31
C ASP A 427 16.95 -1.80 13.93
N TYR A 428 16.45 -0.61 14.23
CA TYR A 428 17.19 0.39 14.98
C TYR A 428 17.32 -0.05 16.44
N ASP A 429 18.55 -0.07 16.96
CA ASP A 429 18.85 -0.37 18.35
C ASP A 429 19.60 0.81 18.99
N PRO A 430 18.94 1.64 19.82
CA PRO A 430 19.56 2.80 20.43
C PRO A 430 20.70 2.45 21.40
N THR A 431 20.81 1.17 21.81
CA THR A 431 21.89 0.71 22.70
C THR A 431 23.15 0.29 21.94
N LYS A 432 23.07 0.12 20.60
CA LYS A 432 24.19 -0.31 19.76
C LYS A 432 24.81 0.88 19.01
N PRO A 433 26.11 1.17 19.24
CA PRO A 433 26.82 2.21 18.49
C PRO A 433 26.76 1.98 16.98
N GLY A 434 26.40 3.02 16.22
CA GLY A 434 26.37 2.98 14.76
C GLY A 434 25.10 2.39 14.13
N SER A 435 24.15 1.88 14.92
CA SER A 435 22.87 1.40 14.39
C SER A 435 22.08 2.51 13.67
N ASP A 436 22.23 3.76 14.09
CA ASP A 436 21.70 4.95 13.44
C ASP A 436 22.19 5.12 11.97
N LYS A 437 23.32 4.53 11.60
CA LYS A 437 23.92 4.63 10.27
C LYS A 437 23.50 3.52 9.31
N GLU A 438 22.89 2.46 9.79
CA GLU A 438 22.44 1.35 8.95
C GLU A 438 21.22 1.76 8.13
N GLU A 439 21.18 1.35 6.85
CA GLU A 439 19.99 1.60 6.02
C GLU A 439 18.85 0.67 6.41
N ARG A 440 17.68 1.28 6.60
CA ARG A 440 16.42 0.61 6.89
C ARG A 440 15.25 1.39 6.31
N GLY A 441 14.13 0.72 6.14
CA GLY A 441 12.89 1.40 5.78
C GLY A 441 11.87 0.47 5.17
N LEU A 442 11.11 0.97 4.20
CA LEU A 442 9.99 0.26 3.60
C LEU A 442 10.22 0.08 2.10
N GLN A 443 10.14 -1.17 1.63
CA GLN A 443 9.85 -1.46 0.23
C GLN A 443 8.34 -1.27 0.06
N PHE A 444 7.93 -0.09 -0.38
CA PHE A 444 6.53 0.22 -0.61
C PHE A 444 6.11 -0.27 -1.99
N LEU A 445 5.02 -1.04 -2.03
CA LEU A 445 4.37 -1.51 -3.25
C LEU A 445 2.90 -1.14 -3.18
N CYS A 446 2.32 -0.62 -4.26
CA CYS A 446 0.87 -0.49 -4.36
C CYS A 446 0.31 -0.76 -5.76
N TYR A 447 -0.89 -1.32 -5.80
CA TYR A 447 -1.64 -1.63 -7.01
C TYR A 447 -2.81 -0.67 -7.22
N GLN A 448 -3.01 -0.30 -8.47
CA GLN A 448 -4.11 0.53 -8.96
C GLN A 448 -4.33 0.31 -10.47
N SER A 449 -5.51 0.66 -10.99
CA SER A 449 -5.77 0.66 -12.45
C SER A 449 -5.28 1.93 -13.15
N SER A 450 -4.94 2.99 -12.41
CA SER A 450 -4.32 4.22 -12.93
C SER A 450 -3.39 4.82 -11.88
N ILE A 451 -2.09 4.94 -12.21
CA ILE A 451 -1.09 5.57 -11.34
C ILE A 451 -1.46 7.03 -11.04
N GLN A 452 -1.99 7.73 -12.06
CA GLN A 452 -2.44 9.11 -11.94
C GLN A 452 -3.55 9.26 -10.89
N ARG A 453 -4.61 8.44 -10.94
CA ARG A 453 -5.73 8.54 -10.00
C ARG A 453 -5.41 8.02 -8.60
N GLY A 454 -4.50 7.06 -8.48
CA GLY A 454 -4.08 6.46 -7.22
C GLY A 454 -2.86 7.15 -6.61
N PHE A 455 -1.70 6.49 -6.68
CA PHE A 455 -0.45 6.93 -6.05
C PHE A 455 -0.09 8.40 -6.33
N GLN A 456 -0.10 8.83 -7.59
CA GLN A 456 0.34 10.17 -7.96
C GLN A 456 -0.58 11.24 -7.36
N PHE A 457 -1.89 11.03 -7.40
CA PHE A 457 -2.88 11.90 -6.78
C PHE A 457 -2.67 11.99 -5.26
N LEU A 458 -2.55 10.85 -4.56
CA LEU A 458 -2.35 10.82 -3.11
C LEU A 458 -1.08 11.60 -2.69
N MET A 459 0.01 11.42 -3.43
CA MET A 459 1.25 12.16 -3.15
C MET A 459 1.09 13.63 -3.47
N ASN A 460 0.70 13.98 -4.70
CA ASN A 460 0.69 15.34 -5.22
C ASN A 460 -0.36 16.24 -4.54
N GLN A 461 -1.61 15.78 -4.47
CA GLN A 461 -2.74 16.60 -4.04
C GLN A 461 -2.94 16.57 -2.53
N TRP A 462 -2.62 15.45 -1.86
CA TRP A 462 -2.95 15.27 -0.45
C TRP A 462 -1.74 15.29 0.47
N ALA A 463 -0.84 14.30 0.38
CA ALA A 463 0.31 14.19 1.29
C ALA A 463 1.26 15.40 1.20
N ASN A 464 1.47 15.91 -0.02
CA ASN A 464 2.34 17.06 -0.31
C ASN A 464 1.67 18.42 -0.12
N SER A 465 0.37 18.49 0.16
CA SER A 465 -0.34 19.76 0.30
C SER A 465 -0.38 20.17 1.77
N ALA A 466 -0.03 21.40 2.10
CA ALA A 466 -0.25 21.95 3.45
C ALA A 466 -1.73 22.31 3.69
N ASP A 467 -2.46 22.56 2.60
CA ASP A 467 -3.84 23.04 2.60
C ASP A 467 -4.84 21.89 2.67
N PHE A 468 -4.46 20.71 2.22
CA PHE A 468 -5.33 19.54 2.28
C PHE A 468 -5.38 18.94 3.70
N PRO A 469 -6.52 18.40 4.18
CA PRO A 469 -7.86 18.67 3.67
C PRO A 469 -8.42 20.02 4.10
N LEU A 470 -7.93 20.61 5.19
CA LEU A 470 -8.46 21.86 5.79
C LEU A 470 -7.36 22.75 6.41
N GLY A 471 -6.18 22.81 5.80
CA GLY A 471 -5.14 23.81 6.11
C GLY A 471 -4.46 23.67 7.46
N ARG A 472 -3.93 22.47 7.78
CA ARG A 472 -3.19 22.22 9.04
C ARG A 472 -1.78 21.66 8.83
N GLY A 473 -1.22 21.86 7.65
CA GLY A 473 0.15 21.50 7.34
C GLY A 473 0.30 20.16 6.64
N TYR A 474 1.55 19.72 6.52
CA TYR A 474 1.95 18.59 5.68
C TYR A 474 1.77 17.24 6.36
N ASP A 475 1.76 16.18 5.54
CA ASP A 475 2.09 14.85 6.03
C ASP A 475 3.60 14.79 6.38
N ILE A 476 3.91 14.63 7.67
CA ILE A 476 5.30 14.59 8.17
C ILE A 476 5.96 13.24 7.92
N VAL A 477 5.19 12.18 7.72
CA VAL A 477 5.71 10.84 7.45
C VAL A 477 6.19 10.77 6.00
N ILE A 478 5.31 11.07 5.04
CA ILE A 478 5.59 10.80 3.61
C ILE A 478 5.58 12.01 2.70
N GLY A 479 5.14 13.20 3.13
CA GLY A 479 5.18 14.38 2.27
C GLY A 479 6.59 14.58 1.69
N GLN A 480 6.72 15.14 0.50
CA GLN A 480 7.99 15.36 -0.19
C GLN A 480 8.13 16.79 -0.72
N ARG A 481 7.05 17.40 -1.26
CA ARG A 481 7.14 18.70 -1.96
C ARG A 481 7.67 19.85 -1.08
N GLY A 482 8.44 20.73 -1.71
CA GLY A 482 8.90 21.99 -1.14
C GLY A 482 10.16 21.84 -0.30
N GLU A 483 10.30 22.69 0.71
CA GLU A 483 11.44 22.64 1.62
C GLU A 483 11.44 21.38 2.49
N ALA A 484 12.63 21.06 3.03
CA ALA A 484 12.76 19.99 4.01
C ALA A 484 12.05 20.35 5.33
N SER A 485 12.01 21.65 5.67
CA SER A 485 11.31 22.17 6.84
C SER A 485 9.80 22.19 6.62
N ARG A 486 9.03 21.68 7.58
CA ARG A 486 7.56 21.58 7.46
C ARG A 486 6.86 21.74 8.78
N SER A 487 5.69 22.36 8.74
CA SER A 487 4.89 22.58 9.94
C SER A 487 3.58 21.79 9.90
N VAL A 488 3.10 21.45 11.09
CA VAL A 488 1.73 20.96 11.33
C VAL A 488 1.08 21.79 12.41
N THR A 489 -0.25 21.86 12.39
CA THR A 489 -1.04 22.45 13.46
C THR A 489 -1.91 21.37 14.12
N VAL A 490 -1.76 21.22 15.43
CA VAL A 490 -2.58 20.34 16.28
C VAL A 490 -3.47 21.20 17.17
N LEU A 491 -4.71 20.80 17.38
CA LEU A 491 -5.61 21.50 18.30
C LEU A 491 -5.52 20.92 19.70
N ALA A 492 -5.37 21.78 20.70
CA ALA A 492 -5.52 21.42 22.10
C ALA A 492 -7.00 21.12 22.44
N PRO A 493 -7.30 20.51 23.60
CA PRO A 493 -8.67 20.22 24.03
C PRO A 493 -9.63 21.44 24.07
N ASP A 494 -9.11 22.65 24.23
CA ASP A 494 -9.86 23.91 24.16
C ASP A 494 -9.96 24.49 22.74
N ASN A 495 -9.54 23.72 21.73
CA ASN A 495 -9.41 24.09 20.32
C ASN A 495 -8.36 25.17 20.01
N SER A 496 -7.49 25.53 20.96
CA SER A 496 -6.36 26.41 20.67
C SER A 496 -5.34 25.70 19.74
N PRO A 497 -4.88 26.36 18.67
CA PRO A 497 -3.91 25.74 17.75
C PRO A 497 -2.49 25.79 18.33
N VAL A 498 -1.77 24.69 18.20
CA VAL A 498 -0.32 24.61 18.46
C VAL A 498 0.38 24.19 17.18
N SER A 499 1.25 25.07 16.67
CA SER A 499 2.03 24.81 15.45
C SER A 499 3.42 24.28 15.81
N VAL A 500 3.79 23.17 15.18
CA VAL A 500 5.07 22.48 15.39
C VAL A 500 5.79 22.40 14.05
N THR A 501 7.06 22.80 14.01
CA THR A 501 7.90 22.78 12.80
C THR A 501 8.98 21.71 12.93
N PHE A 502 9.09 20.90 11.89
CA PHE A 502 10.07 19.82 11.73
C PHE A 502 11.12 20.27 10.71
N PRO A 503 12.42 20.18 11.02
CA PRO A 503 13.46 20.77 10.17
C PRO A 503 13.83 19.89 8.96
N GLN A 504 13.39 18.64 8.91
CA GLN A 504 13.81 17.67 7.91
C GLN A 504 12.74 16.65 7.55
N ARG A 505 13.01 15.90 6.47
CA ARG A 505 12.23 14.72 6.07
C ARG A 505 12.73 13.48 6.81
N TYR A 506 11.81 12.65 7.28
CA TYR A 506 12.14 11.38 7.96
C TYR A 506 12.06 10.17 7.03
N VAL A 507 11.45 10.34 5.86
CA VAL A 507 11.41 9.36 4.78
C VAL A 507 12.10 9.93 3.55
N VAL A 508 13.06 9.17 3.02
CA VAL A 508 13.85 9.53 1.84
C VAL A 508 13.72 8.44 0.77
N THR A 509 13.32 8.83 -0.43
CA THR A 509 13.23 7.91 -1.58
C THR A 509 14.63 7.53 -2.06
N THR A 510 14.90 6.24 -2.16
CA THR A 510 16.19 5.71 -2.65
C THR A 510 16.01 4.79 -3.84
N GLY A 511 14.80 4.68 -4.39
CA GLY A 511 14.48 3.85 -5.54
C GLY A 511 13.00 3.96 -5.89
N ALA A 512 12.67 3.87 -7.18
CA ALA A 512 11.30 3.86 -7.64
C ALA A 512 11.16 3.07 -8.95
N ALA A 513 9.99 2.46 -9.16
CA ALA A 513 9.64 1.85 -10.44
C ALA A 513 8.12 1.94 -10.66
N TYR A 514 7.70 2.30 -11.88
CA TYR A 514 6.33 2.15 -12.35
C TYR A 514 6.28 0.94 -13.28
N LEU A 515 5.42 0.00 -12.91
CA LEU A 515 5.36 -1.35 -13.45
C LEU A 515 3.92 -1.68 -13.84
N PHE A 516 3.74 -2.64 -14.72
CA PHE A 516 2.47 -3.23 -15.09
C PHE A 516 2.54 -4.72 -14.80
N SER A 517 1.69 -5.22 -13.92
CA SER A 517 1.50 -6.65 -13.66
C SER A 517 0.47 -7.19 -14.65
N PRO A 518 0.89 -7.88 -15.74
CA PRO A 518 -0.02 -8.29 -16.79
C PRO A 518 -0.83 -9.52 -16.38
N SER A 519 -1.86 -9.85 -17.16
CA SER A 519 -2.58 -11.10 -17.02
C SER A 519 -1.75 -12.30 -17.46
N LYS A 520 -2.19 -13.50 -17.08
CA LYS A 520 -1.62 -14.75 -17.61
C LYS A 520 -1.58 -14.76 -19.15
N THR A 521 -2.71 -14.43 -19.77
CA THR A 521 -2.82 -14.37 -21.22
C THR A 521 -1.84 -13.35 -21.81
N ALA A 522 -1.79 -12.13 -21.29
CA ALA A 522 -0.89 -11.09 -21.79
C ALA A 522 0.59 -11.48 -21.68
N LEU A 523 0.98 -12.17 -20.60
CA LEU A 523 2.34 -12.71 -20.46
C LEU A 523 2.66 -13.75 -21.54
N LEU A 524 1.72 -14.64 -21.87
CA LEU A 524 1.92 -15.70 -22.86
C LEU A 524 1.88 -15.20 -24.31
N SER A 525 0.91 -14.33 -24.63
CA SER A 525 0.58 -13.94 -26.01
C SER A 525 1.11 -12.58 -26.43
N CYS A 526 1.65 -11.78 -25.51
CA CYS A 526 2.19 -10.46 -25.83
C CYS A 526 3.63 -10.30 -25.34
N PHE A 527 3.85 -10.32 -24.03
CA PHE A 527 5.19 -10.07 -23.46
C PHE A 527 6.15 -11.22 -23.72
N GLY A 528 5.65 -12.46 -23.70
CA GLY A 528 6.42 -13.65 -24.03
C GLY A 528 6.28 -14.10 -25.48
N ALA A 529 5.64 -13.33 -26.37
CA ALA A 529 5.38 -13.70 -27.77
C ALA A 529 6.63 -13.64 -28.64
#